data_AF-A0A252BK25-F1
#
_entry.id   AF-A0A252BK25-F1
#
_cell.length_a   1.000
_cell.length_b   1.000
_cell.length_c   1.000
_cell.angle_alpha   90.00
_cell.angle_beta   90.00
_cell.angle_gamma   90.00
#
_symmetry.space_group_name_H-M   'P 1'
#
loop_
_entity.id
_entity.type
_entity.pdbx_description
1 polymer ?
#
loop_
_entity_poly.entity_id
_entity_poly.type
_entity_poly.pdbx_seq_one_letter_code
_entity_poly.pdbx_strand_id
1 'polypeptide(L)'
;MTGHYKPDPTRFAFDCFARGDLASAEKSFRDILAHDPAQPDAWHGMACLARARGQNATAIAMAGRALQAGGIPASRSARVHITLGLALAAEGHFEPARAALSVARTLQPADPRAHAASAEVFLLLGQRKEACEALEEACALARDDVEYLTRLGEIYLQDGRPDKALFSFDRVTKRAPRDGRGWANLGAAFFESRLLESALQALEKACELGARTGATVNSLGLVQMALGNLPEARHALEEALGFAPEDARIANNLGTVLMEMGEEETAKRLFSVIADRTSGYEQAQARFNRATILLGDGEFSEGWLEFESRHRLLNTPQSSPVWDGSEGELPIAVTAEQGLGDSIQFLRFLPLAATRRPLRLHVPVAALVSRMPTMDHARILEPEGPVAGEISLLSLPFVLGLAGQGGTAPYLESASIPQPRVVGLCWAGNPSYKFDRRRSLSLRWLEPLQRVEGVRFVSLQQGSCPEWMEKVSLETPEELADAVGRCSLVISVDTAVAHMAGAVGRPLWLLNRRGGDWRWKTTPWYQNVRQFRPEGFLPEAWPPVVEQVAENLREWAQQQPS
;
A
#
# COMPACT_ATOMS: atom_id res chain seq x y z
N MET A 1 -2.71 54.46 -44.97
CA MET A 1 -3.22 54.71 -43.61
C MET A 1 -2.44 53.83 -42.65
N THR A 2 -1.45 54.41 -42.00
CA THR A 2 -0.60 53.77 -41.00
C THR A 2 -1.40 53.59 -39.71
N GLY A 3 -1.81 52.36 -39.41
CA GLY A 3 -2.46 52.04 -38.13
C GLY A 3 -1.50 52.29 -36.99
N HIS A 4 -1.71 53.38 -36.24
CA HIS A 4 -0.97 53.65 -35.02
C HIS A 4 -1.28 52.55 -33.99
N TYR A 5 -0.33 51.65 -33.78
CA TYR A 5 -0.33 50.70 -32.68
C TYR A 5 -0.18 51.50 -31.38
N LYS A 6 -1.28 51.78 -30.67
CA LYS A 6 -1.20 52.35 -29.32
C LYS A 6 -0.57 51.29 -28.40
N PRO A 7 0.56 51.57 -27.73
CA PRO A 7 1.16 50.62 -26.82
C PRO A 7 0.19 50.31 -25.68
N ASP A 8 0.08 49.02 -25.32
CA ASP A 8 -0.74 48.57 -24.19
C ASP A 8 -0.22 49.22 -22.90
N PRO A 9 -1.00 50.12 -22.27
CA PRO A 9 -0.52 50.90 -21.12
C PRO A 9 -0.23 50.01 -19.91
N THR A 10 -0.76 48.79 -19.87
CA THR A 10 -0.58 47.85 -18.76
C THR A 10 0.64 46.95 -18.90
N ARG A 11 1.28 46.91 -20.08
CA ARG A 11 2.40 46.00 -20.35
C ARG A 11 3.53 46.14 -19.34
N PHE A 12 3.98 47.38 -19.09
CA PHE A 12 5.03 47.65 -18.10
C PHE A 12 4.64 47.18 -16.69
N ALA A 13 3.40 47.41 -16.28
CA ALA A 13 2.89 47.01 -14.97
C ALA A 13 2.89 45.47 -14.82
N PHE A 14 2.45 44.74 -15.85
CA PHE A 14 2.52 43.28 -15.87
C PHE A 14 3.96 42.75 -15.93
N ASP A 15 4.88 43.43 -16.62
CA ASP A 15 6.31 43.07 -16.64
C ASP A 15 6.97 43.26 -15.26
N CYS A 16 6.58 44.29 -14.50
CA CYS A 16 6.98 44.46 -13.10
C CYS A 16 6.40 43.34 -12.22
N PHE A 17 5.12 43.02 -12.39
CA PHE A 17 4.46 41.93 -11.66
C PHE A 17 5.14 40.57 -11.92
N ALA A 18 5.42 40.25 -13.19
CA ALA A 18 6.07 39.00 -13.59
C ALA A 18 7.49 38.85 -13.03
N ARG A 19 8.18 39.96 -12.73
CA ARG A 19 9.50 39.98 -12.08
C ARG A 19 9.42 39.99 -10.55
N GLY A 20 8.22 39.98 -9.97
CA GLY A 20 8.01 40.04 -8.52
C GLY A 20 8.09 41.44 -7.91
N ASP A 21 8.25 42.49 -8.72
CA ASP A 21 8.20 43.88 -8.25
C ASP A 21 6.74 44.34 -8.07
N LEU A 22 6.12 43.83 -7.00
CA LEU A 22 4.72 44.08 -6.70
C LEU A 22 4.44 45.56 -6.39
N ALA A 23 5.42 46.29 -5.86
CA ALA A 23 5.28 47.70 -5.51
C ALA A 23 5.20 48.59 -6.76
N SER A 24 6.13 48.40 -7.71
CA SER A 24 6.11 49.15 -8.98
C SER A 24 4.92 48.75 -9.86
N ALA A 25 4.55 47.47 -9.86
CA ALA A 25 3.36 46.99 -10.56
C ALA A 25 2.09 47.67 -10.02
N GLU A 26 1.91 47.68 -8.70
CA GLU A 26 0.75 48.31 -8.06
C GLU A 26 0.68 49.80 -8.32
N LYS A 27 1.80 50.53 -8.18
CA LYS A 27 1.85 51.96 -8.49
C LYS A 27 1.42 52.21 -9.94
N SER A 28 1.96 51.45 -10.88
CA SER A 28 1.65 51.60 -12.30
C SER A 28 0.19 51.31 -12.61
N PHE A 29 -0.41 50.25 -12.03
CA PHE A 29 -1.83 49.98 -12.22
C PHE A 29 -2.73 51.05 -11.61
N ARG A 30 -2.38 51.60 -10.44
CA ARG A 30 -3.12 52.72 -9.83
C ARG A 30 -3.03 53.99 -10.67
N ASP A 31 -1.85 54.30 -11.21
CA ASP A 31 -1.66 55.45 -12.10
C ASP A 31 -2.52 55.30 -13.36
N ILE A 32 -2.60 54.09 -13.95
CA ILE A 32 -3.49 53.81 -15.09
C ILE A 32 -4.96 54.02 -14.69
N LEU A 33 -5.39 53.48 -13.55
CA LEU A 33 -6.77 53.61 -13.06
C LEU A 33 -7.14 55.05 -12.65
N ALA A 34 -6.17 55.89 -12.30
CA ALA A 34 -6.39 57.30 -12.03
C ALA A 34 -6.73 58.09 -13.30
N HIS A 35 -6.16 57.69 -14.45
CA HIS A 35 -6.42 58.31 -15.75
C HIS A 35 -7.63 57.67 -16.46
N ASP A 36 -7.81 56.36 -16.32
CA ASP A 36 -8.92 55.58 -16.87
C ASP A 36 -9.48 54.63 -15.80
N PRO A 37 -10.48 55.09 -15.01
CA PRO A 37 -11.07 54.28 -13.94
C PRO A 37 -11.79 53.01 -14.41
N ALA A 38 -12.11 52.91 -15.70
CA ALA A 38 -12.77 51.76 -16.30
C ALA A 38 -11.79 50.82 -17.01
N GLN A 39 -10.47 51.04 -16.91
CA GLN A 39 -9.49 50.21 -17.61
C GLN A 39 -9.51 48.75 -17.09
N PRO A 40 -9.94 47.76 -17.91
CA PRO A 40 -10.19 46.40 -17.43
C PRO A 40 -8.93 45.61 -17.06
N ASP A 41 -7.85 45.74 -17.83
CA ASP A 41 -6.59 45.03 -17.63
C ASP A 41 -5.84 45.53 -16.38
N ALA A 42 -6.00 46.81 -16.02
CA ALA A 42 -5.46 47.39 -14.79
C ALA A 42 -6.24 46.89 -13.57
N TRP A 43 -7.57 46.76 -13.65
CA TRP A 43 -8.36 46.07 -12.62
C TRP A 43 -7.98 44.59 -12.50
N HIS A 44 -7.73 43.89 -13.62
CA HIS A 44 -7.21 42.52 -13.59
C HIS A 44 -5.83 42.43 -12.93
N GLY A 45 -4.92 43.35 -13.27
CA GLY A 45 -3.60 43.45 -12.66
C GLY A 45 -3.67 43.67 -11.15
N MET A 46 -4.55 44.56 -10.69
CA MET A 46 -4.83 44.77 -9.27
C MET A 46 -5.40 43.52 -8.60
N ALA A 47 -6.28 42.76 -9.28
CA ALA A 47 -6.79 41.49 -8.77
C ALA A 47 -5.67 40.43 -8.62
N CYS A 48 -4.75 40.35 -9.59
CA CYS A 48 -3.58 39.47 -9.51
C CYS A 48 -2.65 39.85 -8.34
N LEU A 49 -2.43 41.14 -8.11
CA LEU A 49 -1.67 41.65 -6.95
C LEU A 49 -2.34 41.31 -5.62
N ALA A 50 -3.65 41.49 -5.52
CA ALA A 50 -4.41 41.15 -4.33
C ALA A 50 -4.31 39.64 -4.02
N ARG A 51 -4.42 38.77 -5.02
CA ARG A 51 -4.19 37.32 -4.85
C ARG A 51 -2.78 36.98 -4.41
N ALA A 52 -1.77 37.60 -5.02
CA ALA A 52 -0.37 37.39 -4.64
C ALA A 52 -0.08 37.77 -3.17
N ARG A 53 -0.91 38.64 -2.58
CA ARG A 53 -0.86 39.05 -1.17
C ARG A 53 -1.82 38.27 -0.25
N GLY A 54 -2.54 37.27 -0.78
CA GLY A 54 -3.55 36.51 -0.05
C GLY A 54 -4.86 37.28 0.24
N GLN A 55 -5.05 38.45 -0.38
CA GLN A 55 -6.25 39.29 -0.22
C GLN A 55 -7.35 38.85 -1.20
N ASN A 56 -7.86 37.62 -1.06
CA ASN A 56 -8.71 37.00 -2.07
C ASN A 56 -10.09 37.67 -2.22
N ALA A 57 -10.74 38.10 -1.13
CA ALA A 57 -11.95 38.92 -1.19
C ALA A 57 -11.77 40.20 -2.02
N THR A 58 -10.64 40.90 -1.84
CA THR A 58 -10.29 42.09 -2.62
C THR A 58 -10.06 41.74 -4.10
N ALA A 59 -9.40 40.61 -4.36
CA ALA A 59 -9.18 40.12 -5.72
C ALA A 59 -10.49 39.81 -6.45
N ILE A 60 -11.48 39.21 -5.77
CA ILE A 60 -12.81 38.95 -6.31
C ILE A 60 -13.48 40.26 -6.73
N ALA A 61 -13.47 41.27 -5.85
CA ALA A 61 -14.05 42.57 -6.15
C ALA A 61 -13.37 43.26 -7.35
N MET A 62 -12.03 43.23 -7.41
CA MET A 62 -11.24 43.82 -8.50
C MET A 62 -11.44 43.07 -9.84
N ALA A 63 -11.51 41.73 -9.81
CA ALA A 63 -11.81 40.93 -11.00
C ALA A 63 -13.25 41.18 -11.49
N GLY A 64 -14.21 41.35 -10.58
CA GLY A 64 -15.58 41.75 -10.92
C GLY A 64 -15.64 43.11 -11.62
N ARG A 65 -14.87 44.10 -11.15
CA ARG A 65 -14.75 45.42 -11.81
C ARG A 65 -14.13 45.32 -13.19
N ALA A 66 -13.10 44.50 -13.36
CA ALA A 66 -12.52 44.24 -14.67
C ALA A 66 -13.61 43.72 -15.62
N LEU A 67 -14.35 42.68 -15.25
CA LEU A 67 -15.40 42.10 -16.09
C LEU A 67 -16.56 43.07 -16.39
N GLN A 68 -16.91 43.97 -15.47
CA GLN A 68 -17.96 44.98 -15.65
C GLN A 68 -17.60 46.10 -16.62
N ALA A 69 -16.31 46.43 -16.76
CA ALA A 69 -15.87 47.51 -17.65
C ALA A 69 -16.20 47.28 -19.13
N GLY A 70 -16.47 46.03 -19.53
CA GLY A 70 -16.85 45.68 -20.91
C GLY A 70 -15.73 45.85 -21.93
N GLY A 71 -15.94 45.40 -23.16
CA GLY A 71 -14.99 45.59 -24.27
C GLY A 71 -13.68 44.78 -24.19
N ILE A 72 -13.59 43.81 -23.27
CA ILE A 72 -12.42 42.93 -23.12
C ILE A 72 -12.46 41.82 -24.18
N PRO A 73 -11.37 41.59 -24.94
CA PRO A 73 -11.25 40.41 -25.79
C PRO A 73 -11.43 39.09 -25.02
N ALA A 74 -12.05 38.09 -25.64
CA ALA A 74 -12.33 36.79 -25.00
C ALA A 74 -11.10 36.18 -24.30
N SER A 75 -9.92 36.24 -24.92
CA SER A 75 -8.66 35.72 -24.35
C SER A 75 -8.19 36.46 -23.09
N ARG A 76 -8.45 37.77 -22.97
CA ARG A 76 -8.16 38.54 -21.75
C ARG A 76 -9.23 38.29 -20.70
N SER A 77 -10.50 38.27 -21.09
CA SER A 77 -11.62 37.92 -20.20
C SER A 77 -11.44 36.54 -19.58
N ALA A 78 -10.97 35.55 -20.35
CA ALA A 78 -10.63 34.22 -19.83
C ALA A 78 -9.60 34.29 -18.69
N ARG A 79 -8.55 35.10 -18.82
CA ARG A 79 -7.54 35.29 -17.75
C ARG A 79 -8.12 35.94 -16.49
N VAL A 80 -9.04 36.88 -16.65
CA VAL A 80 -9.76 37.48 -15.50
C VAL A 80 -10.60 36.42 -14.78
N HIS A 81 -11.30 35.57 -15.54
CA HIS A 81 -12.07 34.46 -14.98
C HIS A 81 -11.20 33.40 -14.29
N ILE A 82 -9.98 33.12 -14.76
CA ILE A 82 -9.02 32.27 -14.05
C ILE A 82 -8.66 32.89 -12.69
N THR A 83 -8.29 34.18 -12.68
CA THR A 83 -7.97 34.90 -11.43
C THR A 83 -9.16 34.91 -10.48
N LEU A 84 -10.36 35.19 -10.97
CA LEU A 84 -11.60 35.19 -10.20
C LEU A 84 -11.89 33.80 -9.61
N GLY A 85 -11.81 32.74 -10.43
CA GLY A 85 -12.07 31.37 -10.01
C GLY A 85 -11.13 30.92 -8.89
N LEU A 86 -9.83 31.17 -9.03
CA LEU A 86 -8.86 30.83 -8.00
C LEU A 86 -9.02 31.67 -6.72
N ALA A 87 -9.43 32.94 -6.81
CA ALA A 87 -9.72 33.76 -5.63
C ALA A 87 -10.99 33.28 -4.90
N LEU A 88 -12.04 32.92 -5.64
CA LEU A 88 -13.27 32.34 -5.09
C LEU A 88 -12.98 31.01 -4.38
N ALA A 89 -12.14 30.16 -4.96
CA ALA A 89 -11.74 28.88 -4.37
C ALA A 89 -11.01 29.08 -3.03
N ALA A 90 -10.09 30.06 -2.96
CA ALA A 90 -9.35 30.38 -1.75
C ALA A 90 -10.22 30.95 -0.62
N GLU A 91 -11.39 31.56 -0.93
CA GLU A 91 -12.41 32.00 0.03
C GLU A 91 -13.44 30.89 0.36
N GLY A 92 -13.28 29.68 -0.19
CA GLY A 92 -14.22 28.56 0.02
C GLY A 92 -15.48 28.58 -0.85
N HIS A 93 -15.58 29.49 -1.82
CA HIS A 93 -16.70 29.59 -2.75
C HIS A 93 -16.52 28.68 -3.97
N PHE A 94 -16.55 27.35 -3.76
CA PHE A 94 -16.15 26.36 -4.76
C PHE A 94 -17.06 26.30 -6.00
N GLU A 95 -18.39 26.36 -5.83
CA GLU A 95 -19.31 26.34 -6.97
C GLU A 95 -19.20 27.61 -7.86
N PRO A 96 -19.17 28.83 -7.29
CA PRO A 96 -18.81 30.03 -8.05
C PRO A 96 -17.45 29.95 -8.72
N ALA A 97 -16.44 29.38 -8.05
CA ALA A 97 -15.12 29.17 -8.63
C ALA A 97 -15.17 28.26 -9.87
N ARG A 98 -15.88 27.13 -9.77
CA ARG A 98 -16.12 26.19 -10.87
C ARG A 98 -16.81 26.87 -12.04
N ALA A 99 -17.84 27.69 -11.78
CA ALA A 99 -18.55 28.44 -12.81
C ALA A 99 -17.62 29.43 -13.53
N ALA A 100 -16.83 30.21 -12.78
CA ALA A 100 -15.87 31.16 -13.37
C ALA A 100 -14.85 30.45 -14.27
N LEU A 101 -14.31 29.30 -13.83
CA LEU A 101 -13.33 28.54 -14.60
C LEU A 101 -13.94 27.83 -15.83
N SER A 102 -15.21 27.42 -15.75
CA SER A 102 -15.96 26.94 -16.91
C SER A 102 -16.07 28.02 -17.99
N VAL A 103 -16.35 29.27 -17.59
CA VAL A 103 -16.36 30.41 -18.51
C VAL A 103 -14.96 30.64 -19.10
N ALA A 104 -13.89 30.57 -18.29
CA ALA A 104 -12.52 30.71 -18.79
C ALA A 104 -12.18 29.67 -19.87
N ARG A 105 -12.52 28.40 -19.65
CA ARG A 105 -12.32 27.30 -20.61
C ARG A 105 -13.15 27.46 -21.87
N THR A 106 -14.37 28.01 -21.76
CA THR A 106 -15.23 28.29 -22.91
C THR A 106 -14.68 29.44 -23.76
N LEU A 107 -14.20 30.51 -23.12
CA LEU A 107 -13.66 31.68 -23.80
C LEU A 107 -12.30 31.41 -24.46
N GLN A 108 -11.46 30.55 -23.85
CA GLN A 108 -10.15 30.18 -24.39
C GLN A 108 -9.83 28.70 -24.12
N PRO A 109 -10.35 27.76 -24.94
CA PRO A 109 -10.14 26.32 -24.73
C PRO A 109 -8.68 25.88 -24.79
N ALA A 110 -7.83 26.62 -25.53
CA ALA A 110 -6.41 26.33 -25.68
C ALA A 110 -5.50 26.95 -24.59
N ASP A 111 -6.06 27.57 -23.53
CA ASP A 111 -5.26 28.07 -22.40
C ASP A 111 -5.07 26.97 -21.34
N PRO A 112 -3.87 26.37 -21.19
CA PRO A 112 -3.64 25.29 -20.24
C PRO A 112 -3.90 25.73 -18.79
N ARG A 113 -3.73 27.02 -18.47
CA ARG A 113 -3.94 27.56 -17.11
C ARG A 113 -5.40 27.45 -16.67
N ALA A 114 -6.35 27.55 -17.60
CA ALA A 114 -7.76 27.42 -17.29
C ALA A 114 -8.11 26.00 -16.85
N HIS A 115 -7.57 25.00 -17.55
CA HIS A 115 -7.76 23.59 -17.21
C HIS A 115 -7.03 23.22 -15.91
N ALA A 116 -5.78 23.67 -15.72
CA ALA A 116 -5.05 23.46 -14.47
C ALA A 116 -5.75 24.08 -13.24
N ALA A 117 -6.29 25.30 -13.38
CA ALA A 117 -7.09 25.94 -12.34
C ALA A 117 -8.40 25.20 -12.08
N SER A 118 -9.08 24.69 -13.13
CA SER A 118 -10.27 23.83 -12.97
C SER A 118 -9.95 22.57 -12.19
N ALA A 119 -8.80 21.93 -12.45
CA ALA A 119 -8.39 20.74 -11.72
C ALA A 119 -8.23 21.00 -10.22
N GLU A 120 -7.64 22.15 -9.85
CA GLU A 120 -7.50 22.55 -8.44
C GLU A 120 -8.88 22.68 -7.75
N VAL A 121 -9.85 23.31 -8.40
CA VAL A 121 -11.21 23.44 -7.86
C VAL A 121 -11.93 22.09 -7.81
N PHE A 122 -11.75 21.23 -8.81
CA PHE A 122 -12.32 19.89 -8.81
C PHE A 122 -11.79 19.03 -7.65
N LEU A 123 -10.49 19.14 -7.33
CA LEU A 123 -9.92 18.47 -6.15
C LEU A 123 -10.56 18.95 -4.85
N LEU A 124 -10.78 20.27 -4.69
CA LEU A 124 -11.45 20.85 -3.52
C LEU A 124 -12.91 20.39 -3.40
N LEU A 125 -13.57 20.12 -4.53
CA LEU A 125 -14.93 19.56 -4.59
C LEU A 125 -14.97 18.03 -4.41
N GLY A 126 -13.83 17.36 -4.26
CA GLY A 126 -13.74 15.89 -4.23
C GLY A 126 -13.99 15.22 -5.58
N GLN A 127 -14.10 16.00 -6.66
CA GLN A 127 -14.33 15.55 -8.04
C GLN A 127 -13.00 15.15 -8.69
N ARG A 128 -12.39 14.08 -8.17
CA ARG A 128 -11.02 13.71 -8.54
C ARG A 128 -10.89 13.28 -10.01
N LYS A 129 -11.90 12.61 -10.56
CA LYS A 129 -11.88 12.16 -11.96
C LYS A 129 -11.81 13.36 -12.90
N GLU A 130 -12.66 14.35 -12.68
CA GLU A 130 -12.73 15.59 -13.42
C GLU A 130 -11.43 16.41 -13.26
N ALA A 131 -10.83 16.39 -12.07
CA ALA A 131 -9.53 17.00 -11.85
C ALA A 131 -8.42 16.37 -12.68
N CYS A 132 -8.40 15.04 -12.76
CA CYS A 132 -7.44 14.30 -13.57
C CYS A 132 -7.62 14.62 -15.06
N GLU A 133 -8.85 14.59 -15.59
CA GLU A 133 -9.16 14.93 -16.99
C GLU A 133 -8.74 16.37 -17.33
N ALA A 134 -8.97 17.32 -16.43
CA ALA A 134 -8.56 18.71 -16.62
C ALA A 134 -7.02 18.87 -16.61
N LEU A 135 -6.29 18.15 -15.76
CA LEU A 135 -4.82 18.16 -15.77
C LEU A 135 -4.23 17.44 -17.00
N GLU A 136 -4.86 16.37 -17.49
CA GLU A 136 -4.49 15.70 -18.74
C GLU A 136 -4.60 16.70 -19.92
N GLU A 137 -5.68 17.47 -20.00
CA GLU A 137 -5.86 18.52 -21.02
C GLU A 137 -4.83 19.65 -20.87
N ALA A 138 -4.56 20.10 -19.65
CA ALA A 138 -3.51 21.10 -19.39
C ALA A 138 -2.13 20.61 -19.87
N CYS A 139 -1.80 19.34 -19.61
CA CYS A 139 -0.57 18.71 -20.09
C CYS A 139 -0.58 18.51 -21.62
N ALA A 140 -1.72 18.24 -22.25
CA ALA A 140 -1.79 18.12 -23.72
C ALA A 140 -1.45 19.45 -24.41
N LEU A 141 -1.92 20.56 -23.83
CA LEU A 141 -1.71 21.94 -24.31
C LEU A 141 -0.33 22.50 -23.95
N ALA A 142 0.22 22.15 -22.78
CA ALA A 142 1.54 22.54 -22.32
C ALA A 142 2.37 21.29 -21.96
N ARG A 143 2.82 20.58 -23.00
CA ARG A 143 3.41 19.24 -22.89
C ARG A 143 4.52 19.14 -21.85
N ASP A 144 5.43 20.10 -21.78
CA ASP A 144 6.63 20.03 -20.95
C ASP A 144 6.56 20.94 -19.71
N ASP A 145 5.35 21.34 -19.28
CA ASP A 145 5.19 22.10 -18.05
C ASP A 145 5.39 21.19 -16.82
N VAL A 146 6.45 21.47 -16.06
CA VAL A 146 6.87 20.64 -14.91
C VAL A 146 5.82 20.64 -13.80
N GLU A 147 5.13 21.76 -13.58
CA GLU A 147 4.14 21.86 -12.51
C GLU A 147 2.92 20.98 -12.81
N TYR A 148 2.41 21.04 -14.05
CA TYR A 148 1.26 20.24 -14.46
C TYR A 148 1.59 18.75 -14.47
N LEU A 149 2.77 18.37 -14.98
CA LEU A 149 3.22 16.98 -14.95
C LEU A 149 3.38 16.46 -13.53
N THR A 150 3.90 17.28 -12.61
CA THR A 150 4.04 16.92 -11.20
C THR A 150 2.68 16.66 -10.55
N ARG A 151 1.74 17.61 -10.66
CA ARG A 151 0.38 17.47 -10.10
C ARG A 151 -0.36 16.27 -10.70
N LEU A 152 -0.24 16.06 -12.01
CA LEU A 152 -0.86 14.91 -12.69
C LEU A 152 -0.27 13.58 -12.21
N GLY A 153 1.05 13.49 -12.07
CA GLY A 153 1.73 12.32 -11.53
C GLY A 153 1.31 11.99 -10.09
N GLU A 154 1.15 13.01 -9.24
CA GLU A 154 0.69 12.86 -7.86
C GLU A 154 -0.73 12.27 -7.79
N ILE A 155 -1.66 12.75 -8.63
CA ILE A 155 -3.01 12.18 -8.74
C ILE A 155 -2.95 10.74 -9.24
N TYR A 156 -2.12 10.43 -10.25
CA TYR A 156 -1.99 9.06 -10.74
C TYR A 156 -1.49 8.09 -9.67
N LEU A 157 -0.55 8.49 -8.80
CA LEU A 157 -0.14 7.66 -7.67
C LEU A 157 -1.27 7.45 -6.67
N GLN A 158 -1.99 8.51 -6.32
CA GLN A 158 -3.13 8.43 -5.39
C GLN A 158 -4.28 7.55 -5.92
N ASP A 159 -4.43 7.46 -7.24
CA ASP A 159 -5.42 6.63 -7.91
C ASP A 159 -4.93 5.20 -8.20
N GLY A 160 -3.74 4.82 -7.70
CA GLY A 160 -3.19 3.48 -7.91
C GLY A 160 -2.79 3.20 -9.37
N ARG A 161 -2.43 4.24 -10.13
CA ARG A 161 -1.94 4.15 -11.53
C ARG A 161 -0.46 4.50 -11.63
N PRO A 162 0.45 3.71 -11.03
CA PRO A 162 1.85 4.06 -10.93
C PRO A 162 2.56 4.10 -12.29
N ASP A 163 2.12 3.34 -13.29
CA ASP A 163 2.69 3.40 -14.66
C ASP A 163 2.52 4.77 -15.30
N LYS A 164 1.34 5.38 -15.12
CA LYS A 164 1.08 6.74 -15.62
C LYS A 164 1.85 7.78 -14.82
N ALA A 165 1.99 7.59 -13.51
CA ALA A 165 2.79 8.46 -12.66
C ALA A 165 4.28 8.43 -13.04
N LEU A 166 4.83 7.24 -13.29
CA LEU A 166 6.20 7.05 -13.79
C LEU A 166 6.43 7.84 -15.07
N PHE A 167 5.51 7.75 -16.03
CA PHE A 167 5.59 8.51 -17.28
C PHE A 167 5.63 10.03 -17.03
N SER A 168 4.76 10.54 -16.15
CA SER A 168 4.74 11.97 -15.82
C SER A 168 6.02 12.43 -15.11
N PHE A 169 6.48 11.70 -14.10
CA PHE A 169 7.66 12.09 -13.31
C PHE A 169 8.98 11.90 -14.05
N ASP A 170 9.09 10.89 -14.94
CA ASP A 170 10.26 10.75 -15.83
C ASP A 170 10.41 11.98 -16.76
N ARG A 171 9.29 12.54 -17.24
CA ARG A 171 9.34 13.79 -18.02
C ARG A 171 9.73 14.99 -17.16
N VAL A 172 9.28 15.06 -15.91
CA VAL A 172 9.71 16.08 -14.95
C VAL A 172 11.23 16.03 -14.77
N THR A 173 11.81 14.87 -14.49
CA THR A 173 13.27 14.75 -14.27
C THR A 173 14.08 14.99 -15.53
N LYS A 174 13.57 14.66 -16.72
CA LYS A 174 14.21 15.01 -18.00
C LYS A 174 14.20 16.52 -18.27
N ARG A 175 13.12 17.22 -17.90
CA ARG A 175 12.98 18.66 -18.14
C ARG A 175 13.72 19.50 -17.11
N ALA A 176 13.71 19.06 -15.86
CA ALA A 176 14.35 19.70 -14.72
C ALA A 176 15.27 18.69 -14.00
N PRO A 177 16.43 18.34 -14.57
CA PRO A 177 17.30 17.27 -14.02
C PRO A 177 17.90 17.60 -12.65
N ARG A 178 17.85 18.86 -12.23
CA ARG A 178 18.27 19.33 -10.90
C ARG A 178 17.12 19.51 -9.91
N ASP A 179 15.90 19.18 -10.29
CA ASP A 179 14.75 19.22 -9.38
C ASP A 179 14.72 17.95 -8.52
N GLY A 180 15.25 18.05 -7.30
CA GLY A 180 15.25 16.94 -6.34
C GLY A 180 13.84 16.45 -5.98
N ARG A 181 12.81 17.32 -6.00
CA ARG A 181 11.43 16.90 -5.72
C ARG A 181 10.89 16.00 -6.84
N GLY A 182 11.18 16.34 -8.10
CA GLY A 182 10.87 15.50 -9.26
C GLY A 182 11.46 14.10 -9.14
N TRP A 183 12.73 14.00 -8.70
CA TRP A 183 13.39 12.71 -8.44
C TRP A 183 12.76 11.95 -7.27
N ALA A 184 12.37 12.63 -6.18
CA ALA A 184 11.70 11.99 -5.06
C ALA A 184 10.35 11.37 -5.47
N ASN A 185 9.55 12.11 -6.24
CA ASN A 185 8.28 11.65 -6.77
C ASN A 185 8.45 10.48 -7.75
N LEU A 186 9.48 10.52 -8.60
CA LEU A 186 9.84 9.40 -9.48
C LEU A 186 10.22 8.15 -8.67
N GLY A 187 11.00 8.32 -7.60
CA GLY A 187 11.36 7.23 -6.68
C GLY A 187 10.15 6.59 -6.01
N ALA A 188 9.20 7.41 -5.53
CA ALA A 188 7.94 6.91 -4.98
C ALA A 188 7.13 6.11 -6.02
N ALA A 189 7.08 6.57 -7.28
CA ALA A 189 6.40 5.86 -8.36
C ALA A 189 7.08 4.55 -8.74
N PHE A 190 8.42 4.48 -8.72
CA PHE A 190 9.15 3.22 -8.89
C PHE A 190 8.87 2.24 -7.77
N PHE A 191 8.77 2.71 -6.52
CA PHE A 191 8.44 1.87 -5.38
C PHE A 191 7.03 1.26 -5.49
N GLU A 192 6.04 2.07 -5.88
CA GLU A 192 4.68 1.57 -6.14
C GLU A 192 4.63 0.56 -7.29
N SER A 193 5.49 0.74 -8.30
CA SER A 193 5.68 -0.19 -9.43
C SER A 193 6.58 -1.39 -9.11
N ARG A 194 7.07 -1.51 -7.86
CA ARG A 194 7.98 -2.58 -7.38
C ARG A 194 9.33 -2.65 -8.10
N LEU A 195 9.75 -1.56 -8.73
CA LEU A 195 11.07 -1.40 -9.33
C LEU A 195 12.04 -0.89 -8.25
N LEU A 196 12.34 -1.75 -7.28
CA LEU A 196 12.99 -1.36 -6.01
C LEU A 196 14.39 -0.74 -6.22
N GLU A 197 15.19 -1.30 -7.12
CA GLU A 197 16.53 -0.80 -7.42
C GLU A 197 16.48 0.59 -8.08
N SER A 198 15.52 0.82 -9.00
CA SER A 198 15.30 2.12 -9.61
C SER A 198 14.74 3.14 -8.62
N ALA A 199 13.88 2.70 -7.71
CA ALA A 199 13.36 3.54 -6.62
C ALA A 199 14.49 4.03 -5.72
N LEU A 200 15.40 3.13 -5.32
CA LEU A 200 16.56 3.46 -4.50
C LEU A 200 17.42 4.53 -5.18
N GLN A 201 17.82 4.31 -6.43
CA GLN A 201 18.66 5.25 -7.18
C GLN A 201 18.01 6.63 -7.33
N ALA A 202 16.70 6.67 -7.62
CA ALA A 202 15.97 7.93 -7.77
C ALA A 202 15.85 8.70 -6.45
N LEU A 203 15.61 8.02 -5.33
CA LEU A 203 15.53 8.64 -4.00
C LEU A 203 16.89 9.12 -3.49
N GLU A 204 17.96 8.34 -3.72
CA GLU A 204 19.33 8.79 -3.45
C GLU A 204 19.66 10.04 -4.26
N LYS A 205 19.28 10.05 -5.54
CA LYS A 205 19.46 11.23 -6.40
C LYS A 205 18.68 12.45 -5.91
N ALA A 206 17.47 12.25 -5.42
CA ALA A 206 16.66 13.31 -4.82
C ALA A 206 17.38 13.92 -3.59
N CYS A 207 17.94 13.07 -2.72
CA CYS A 207 18.70 13.51 -1.56
C CYS A 207 19.96 14.30 -1.95
N GLU A 208 20.73 13.83 -2.95
CA GLU A 208 21.90 14.56 -3.48
C GLU A 208 21.54 15.95 -4.01
N LEU A 209 20.36 16.10 -4.61
CA LEU A 209 19.86 17.35 -5.17
C LEU A 209 19.17 18.25 -4.14
N GLY A 210 19.33 17.97 -2.85
CA GLY A 210 18.81 18.80 -1.75
C GLY A 210 17.36 18.51 -1.35
N ALA A 211 16.72 17.49 -1.91
CA ALA A 211 15.37 17.06 -1.53
C ALA A 211 15.39 15.97 -0.44
N ARG A 212 16.36 16.02 0.48
CA ARG A 212 16.42 15.15 1.66
C ARG A 212 15.44 15.64 2.73
N THR A 213 14.16 15.35 2.51
CA THR A 213 13.05 15.72 3.40
C THR A 213 12.57 14.50 4.18
N GLY A 214 11.80 14.69 5.25
CA GLY A 214 11.20 13.57 6.01
C GLY A 214 10.40 12.61 5.11
N ALA A 215 9.66 13.10 4.12
CA ALA A 215 8.93 12.27 3.17
C ALA A 215 9.84 11.46 2.24
N THR A 216 10.92 12.08 1.73
CA THR A 216 11.90 11.41 0.86
C THR A 216 12.64 10.31 1.63
N VAL A 217 13.12 10.61 2.83
CA VAL A 217 13.89 9.65 3.64
C VAL A 217 12.98 8.55 4.20
N ASN A 218 11.71 8.83 4.52
CA ASN A 218 10.73 7.78 4.82
C ASN A 218 10.55 6.82 3.63
N SER A 219 10.45 7.35 2.40
CA SER A 219 10.34 6.53 1.19
C SER A 219 11.60 5.70 0.97
N LEU A 220 12.78 6.26 1.24
CA LEU A 220 14.06 5.54 1.20
C LEU A 220 14.08 4.39 2.21
N GLY A 221 13.61 4.61 3.43
CA GLY A 221 13.48 3.59 4.45
C GLY A 221 12.57 2.43 4.05
N LEU A 222 11.42 2.73 3.43
CA LEU A 222 10.51 1.71 2.89
C LEU A 222 11.11 0.91 1.74
N VAL A 223 11.85 1.57 0.82
CA VAL A 223 12.56 0.89 -0.27
C VAL A 223 13.66 -0.02 0.29
N GLN A 224 14.46 0.45 1.24
CA GLN A 224 15.50 -0.36 1.88
C GLN A 224 14.90 -1.55 2.64
N MET A 225 13.78 -1.33 3.34
CA MET A 225 13.04 -2.42 3.98
C MET A 225 12.62 -3.46 2.93
N ALA A 226 12.06 -3.05 1.78
CA ALA A 226 11.65 -3.98 0.72
C ALA A 226 12.83 -4.71 0.06
N LEU A 227 14.00 -4.07 -0.01
CA LEU A 227 15.25 -4.69 -0.48
C LEU A 227 15.86 -5.68 0.53
N GLY A 228 15.48 -5.61 1.81
CA GLY A 228 16.02 -6.47 2.88
C GLY A 228 17.12 -5.81 3.72
N ASN A 229 17.52 -4.58 3.38
CA ASN A 229 18.54 -3.79 4.07
C ASN A 229 17.95 -3.12 5.32
N LEU A 230 17.63 -3.93 6.33
CA LEU A 230 16.95 -3.48 7.55
C LEU A 230 17.70 -2.40 8.36
N PRO A 231 19.04 -2.42 8.50
CA PRO A 231 19.77 -1.36 9.21
C PRO A 231 19.64 0.00 8.52
N GLU A 232 19.78 0.03 7.20
CA GLU A 232 19.63 1.23 6.39
C GLU A 232 18.18 1.72 6.43
N ALA A 233 17.21 0.80 6.41
CA ALA A 233 15.80 1.12 6.57
C ALA A 233 15.52 1.78 7.93
N ARG A 234 16.06 1.20 9.01
CA ARG A 234 15.96 1.74 10.37
C ARG A 234 16.57 3.14 10.44
N HIS A 235 17.81 3.31 9.96
CA HIS A 235 18.49 4.60 10.00
C HIS A 235 17.71 5.68 9.25
N ALA A 236 17.23 5.37 8.04
CA ALA A 236 16.42 6.29 7.25
C ALA A 236 15.09 6.65 7.96
N LEU A 237 14.40 5.69 8.57
CA LEU A 237 13.14 5.96 9.28
C LEU A 237 13.35 6.73 10.59
N GLU A 238 14.41 6.46 11.33
CA GLU A 238 14.82 7.25 12.51
C GLU A 238 15.12 8.69 12.11
N GLU A 239 15.83 8.90 11.00
CA GLU A 239 16.10 10.23 10.46
C GLU A 239 14.82 10.93 10.00
N ALA A 240 13.95 10.23 9.27
CA ALA A 240 12.67 10.75 8.79
C ALA A 240 11.78 11.18 9.96
N LEU A 241 11.77 10.42 11.05
CA LEU A 241 11.08 10.77 12.30
C LEU A 241 11.74 11.97 12.98
N GLY A 242 13.07 12.14 12.85
CA GLY A 242 13.77 13.34 13.29
C GLY A 242 13.29 14.63 12.60
N PHE A 243 12.92 14.56 11.31
CA PHE A 243 12.31 15.70 10.59
C PHE A 243 10.85 15.96 10.99
N ALA A 244 10.11 14.91 11.33
CA ALA A 244 8.69 15.00 11.70
C ALA A 244 8.38 14.10 12.91
N PRO A 245 8.71 14.53 14.15
CA PRO A 245 8.64 13.66 15.34
C PRO A 245 7.26 13.12 15.69
N GLU A 246 6.20 13.78 15.23
CA GLU A 246 4.81 13.39 15.48
C GLU A 246 4.15 12.70 14.26
N ASP A 247 4.90 12.38 13.20
CA ASP A 247 4.36 11.65 12.04
C ASP A 247 4.22 10.16 12.35
N ALA A 248 3.01 9.77 12.75
CA ALA A 248 2.66 8.40 13.10
C ALA A 248 2.80 7.39 11.95
N ARG A 249 2.80 7.83 10.68
CA ARG A 249 3.05 6.92 9.54
C ARG A 249 4.51 6.49 9.54
N ILE A 250 5.43 7.43 9.74
CA ILE A 250 6.87 7.16 9.82
C ILE A 250 7.16 6.28 11.05
N ALA A 251 6.54 6.61 12.20
CA ALA A 251 6.68 5.81 13.42
C ALA A 251 6.13 4.38 13.24
N ASN A 252 5.00 4.18 12.56
CA ASN A 252 4.49 2.86 12.23
C ASN A 252 5.48 2.07 11.35
N ASN A 253 6.02 2.70 10.31
CA ASN A 253 7.01 2.08 9.42
C ASN A 253 8.27 1.66 10.19
N LEU A 254 8.76 2.51 11.10
CA LEU A 254 9.89 2.20 11.97
C LEU A 254 9.57 1.00 12.88
N GLY A 255 8.39 0.99 13.50
CA GLY A 255 7.93 -0.14 14.31
C GLY A 255 7.92 -1.45 13.53
N THR A 256 7.47 -1.44 12.27
CA THR A 256 7.51 -2.62 11.40
C THR A 256 8.95 -3.06 11.12
N VAL A 257 9.88 -2.14 10.83
CA VAL A 257 11.31 -2.49 10.67
C VAL A 257 11.88 -3.10 11.94
N LEU A 258 11.55 -2.56 13.12
CA LEU A 258 12.00 -3.09 14.41
C LEU A 258 11.49 -4.52 14.65
N MET A 259 10.21 -4.81 14.34
CA MET A 259 9.69 -6.18 14.39
C MET A 259 10.48 -7.13 13.48
N GLU A 260 10.79 -6.69 12.26
CA GLU A 260 11.53 -7.47 11.28
C GLU A 260 12.98 -7.74 11.72
N MET A 261 13.57 -6.84 12.49
CA MET A 261 14.88 -7.03 13.13
C MET A 261 14.83 -7.94 14.38
N GLY A 262 13.62 -8.20 14.91
CA GLY A 262 13.38 -8.94 16.16
C GLY A 262 13.39 -8.07 17.41
N GLU A 263 13.36 -6.74 17.29
CA GLU A 263 13.32 -5.77 18.39
C GLU A 263 11.87 -5.50 18.84
N GLU A 264 11.14 -6.56 19.17
CA GLU A 264 9.69 -6.54 19.38
C GLU A 264 9.25 -5.67 20.56
N GLU A 265 9.98 -5.68 21.67
CA GLU A 265 9.68 -4.83 22.83
C GLU A 265 9.76 -3.33 22.51
N THR A 266 10.70 -2.93 21.65
CA THR A 266 10.82 -1.54 21.20
C THR A 266 9.69 -1.21 20.23
N ALA A 267 9.36 -2.11 19.31
CA ALA A 267 8.24 -1.95 18.40
C ALA A 267 6.89 -1.85 19.14
N LYS A 268 6.62 -2.75 20.11
CA LYS A 268 5.41 -2.78 20.93
C LYS A 268 5.20 -1.46 21.66
N ARG A 269 6.25 -0.92 22.30
CA ARG A 269 6.20 0.40 22.95
C ARG A 269 5.87 1.52 21.96
N LEU A 270 6.50 1.51 20.78
CA LEU A 270 6.25 2.52 19.75
C LEU A 270 4.80 2.47 19.25
N PHE A 271 4.28 1.26 18.97
CA PHE A 271 2.88 1.09 18.57
C PHE A 271 1.90 1.51 19.66
N SER A 272 2.20 1.26 20.94
CA SER A 272 1.39 1.76 22.05
C SER A 272 1.29 3.28 22.06
N VAL A 273 2.42 3.98 21.89
CA VAL A 273 2.44 5.45 21.80
C VAL A 273 1.58 5.95 20.64
N ILE A 274 1.66 5.30 19.48
CA ILE A 274 0.84 5.67 18.30
C ILE A 274 -0.64 5.41 18.57
N ALA A 275 -0.97 4.24 19.12
CA ALA A 275 -2.34 3.82 19.40
C ALA A 275 -3.04 4.79 20.38
N ASP A 276 -2.30 5.34 21.34
CA ASP A 276 -2.81 6.25 22.37
C ASP A 276 -2.95 7.71 21.88
N ARG A 277 -2.12 8.13 20.92
CA ARG A 277 -2.03 9.54 20.49
C ARG A 277 -2.73 9.86 19.18
N THR A 278 -3.09 8.85 18.40
CA THR A 278 -3.63 9.02 17.05
C THR A 278 -5.02 8.44 16.90
N SER A 279 -5.66 8.73 15.77
CA SER A 279 -6.94 8.16 15.37
C SER A 279 -6.90 7.79 13.90
N GLY A 280 -7.91 7.09 13.41
CA GLY A 280 -8.01 6.75 11.98
C GLY A 280 -7.11 5.56 11.58
N TYR A 281 -6.44 5.70 10.43
CA TYR A 281 -5.70 4.63 9.77
C TYR A 281 -4.41 4.27 10.53
N GLU A 282 -3.62 5.27 10.93
CA GLU A 282 -2.35 5.09 11.63
C GLU A 282 -2.53 4.41 12.99
N GLN A 283 -3.61 4.75 13.71
CA GLN A 283 -3.97 4.10 14.97
C GLN A 283 -4.34 2.63 14.75
N ALA A 284 -5.14 2.33 13.73
CA ALA A 284 -5.52 0.96 13.41
C ALA A 284 -4.31 0.13 12.97
N GLN A 285 -3.39 0.72 12.21
CA GLN A 285 -2.16 0.06 11.79
C GLN A 285 -1.27 -0.28 12.99
N ALA A 286 -1.11 0.66 13.93
CA ALA A 286 -0.34 0.43 15.14
C ALA A 286 -0.95 -0.67 16.01
N ARG A 287 -2.27 -0.64 16.23
CA ARG A 287 -3.00 -1.70 16.96
C ARG A 287 -2.87 -3.06 16.29
N PHE A 288 -3.00 -3.12 14.96
CA PHE A 288 -2.84 -4.37 14.23
C PHE A 288 -1.42 -4.93 14.36
N ASN A 289 -0.40 -4.09 14.19
CA ASN A 289 0.98 -4.53 14.35
C ASN A 289 1.26 -4.98 15.80
N ARG A 290 0.77 -4.23 16.80
CA ARG A 290 0.87 -4.62 18.22
C ARG A 290 0.14 -5.94 18.51
N ALA A 291 -1.03 -6.16 17.92
CA ALA A 291 -1.76 -7.41 17.99
C ALA A 291 -0.91 -8.61 17.56
N THR A 292 -0.17 -8.49 16.45
CA THR A 292 0.70 -9.58 15.99
C THR A 292 1.83 -9.89 16.97
N ILE A 293 2.38 -8.88 17.68
CA ILE A 293 3.36 -9.10 18.75
C ILE A 293 2.69 -9.85 19.91
N LEU A 294 1.55 -9.34 20.41
CA LEU A 294 0.79 -9.96 21.50
C LEU A 294 0.46 -11.43 21.20
N LEU A 295 -0.01 -11.73 19.98
CA LEU A 295 -0.32 -13.08 19.55
C LEU A 295 0.92 -13.98 19.47
N GLY A 296 2.07 -13.43 19.05
CA GLY A 296 3.35 -14.13 19.03
C GLY A 296 3.87 -14.47 20.42
N ASP A 297 3.62 -13.58 21.39
CA ASP A 297 3.96 -13.73 22.80
C ASP A 297 3.00 -14.68 23.56
N GLY A 298 1.87 -15.04 22.94
CA GLY A 298 0.83 -15.88 23.55
C GLY A 298 -0.20 -15.10 24.37
N GLU A 299 -0.20 -13.77 24.30
CA GLU A 299 -1.19 -12.88 24.90
C GLU A 299 -2.49 -12.84 24.05
N PHE A 300 -3.15 -14.00 23.90
CA PHE A 300 -4.22 -14.18 22.92
C PHE A 300 -5.45 -13.30 23.12
N SER A 301 -5.93 -13.11 24.35
CA SER A 301 -7.16 -12.36 24.60
C SER A 301 -7.06 -10.90 24.14
N GLU A 302 -5.96 -10.22 24.48
CA GLU A 302 -5.70 -8.85 24.02
C GLU A 302 -5.28 -8.83 22.55
N GLY A 303 -4.45 -9.80 22.14
CA GLY A 303 -4.02 -9.95 20.75
C GLY A 303 -5.21 -10.05 19.78
N TRP A 304 -6.20 -10.90 20.05
CA TRP A 304 -7.38 -11.02 19.18
C TRP A 304 -8.24 -9.76 19.16
N LEU A 305 -8.41 -9.09 20.30
CA LEU A 305 -9.14 -7.83 20.37
C LEU A 305 -8.49 -6.76 19.49
N GLU A 306 -7.17 -6.61 19.57
CA GLU A 306 -6.45 -5.63 18.76
C GLU A 306 -6.34 -6.04 17.29
N PHE A 307 -6.34 -7.34 17.00
CA PHE A 307 -6.27 -7.87 15.64
C PHE A 307 -7.46 -7.41 14.79
N GLU A 308 -8.63 -7.18 15.39
CA GLU A 308 -9.82 -6.65 14.71
C GLU A 308 -9.62 -5.24 14.13
N SER A 309 -8.59 -4.49 14.57
CA SER A 309 -8.27 -3.19 13.96
C SER A 309 -7.93 -3.27 12.46
N ARG A 310 -7.58 -4.48 11.96
CA ARG A 310 -7.35 -4.74 10.53
C ARG A 310 -8.56 -4.44 9.64
N HIS A 311 -9.79 -4.53 10.16
CA HIS A 311 -11.00 -4.20 9.38
C HIS A 311 -10.93 -2.79 8.79
N ARG A 312 -10.36 -1.83 9.55
CA ARG A 312 -10.14 -0.46 9.08
C ARG A 312 -9.04 -0.35 8.02
N LEU A 313 -8.04 -1.24 8.05
CA LEU A 313 -6.95 -1.26 7.07
C LEU A 313 -7.40 -1.82 5.72
N LEU A 314 -8.29 -2.80 5.75
CA LEU A 314 -8.82 -3.45 4.54
C LEU A 314 -9.93 -2.66 3.86
N ASN A 315 -10.52 -1.68 4.56
CA ASN A 315 -11.68 -0.90 4.09
C ASN A 315 -12.82 -1.81 3.59
N THR A 316 -13.01 -2.97 4.23
CA THR A 316 -14.03 -3.94 3.83
C THR A 316 -15.43 -3.33 4.04
N PRO A 317 -16.23 -3.14 2.97
CA PRO A 317 -17.59 -2.64 3.11
C PRO A 317 -18.44 -3.66 3.85
N GLN A 318 -19.13 -3.24 4.89
CA GLN A 318 -19.98 -4.12 5.67
C GLN A 318 -21.44 -3.97 5.21
N SER A 319 -21.93 -4.93 4.42
CA SER A 319 -23.32 -4.96 3.93
C SER A 319 -24.28 -5.73 4.85
N SER A 320 -23.75 -6.53 5.76
CA SER A 320 -24.53 -7.39 6.66
C SER A 320 -24.13 -7.17 8.12
N PRO A 321 -25.02 -7.45 9.09
CA PRO A 321 -24.65 -7.44 10.51
C PRO A 321 -23.43 -8.33 10.75
N VAL A 322 -22.46 -7.87 11.54
CA VAL A 322 -21.34 -8.71 11.96
C VAL A 322 -21.82 -9.65 13.06
N TRP A 323 -21.57 -10.94 12.90
CA TRP A 323 -21.88 -11.92 13.93
C TRP A 323 -20.95 -11.76 15.13
N ASP A 324 -21.53 -11.78 16.33
CA ASP A 324 -20.88 -11.49 17.60
C ASP A 324 -20.51 -12.75 18.41
N GLY A 325 -20.70 -13.94 17.84
CA GLY A 325 -20.49 -15.21 18.54
C GLY A 325 -21.76 -15.81 19.16
N SER A 326 -22.91 -15.12 19.04
CA SER A 326 -24.20 -15.59 19.56
C SER A 326 -24.70 -16.89 18.95
N GLU A 327 -25.42 -17.68 19.74
CA GLU A 327 -26.03 -18.95 19.31
C GLU A 327 -27.32 -18.75 18.50
N GLY A 328 -27.68 -19.72 17.66
CA GLY A 328 -28.97 -19.75 16.95
C GLY A 328 -29.03 -20.69 15.74
N GLU A 329 -30.23 -20.84 15.19
CA GLU A 329 -30.49 -21.75 14.06
C GLU A 329 -30.31 -21.09 12.69
N LEU A 330 -30.41 -19.75 12.59
CA LEU A 330 -30.19 -19.05 11.33
C LEU A 330 -28.67 -19.01 11.03
N PRO A 331 -28.22 -19.41 9.82
CA PRO A 331 -26.81 -19.55 9.51
C PRO A 331 -26.04 -18.23 9.52
N ILE A 332 -24.72 -18.30 9.59
CA ILE A 332 -23.82 -17.15 9.36
C ILE A 332 -23.00 -17.36 8.10
N ALA A 333 -22.71 -16.27 7.38
CA ALA A 333 -21.74 -16.28 6.30
C ALA A 333 -20.33 -16.14 6.90
N VAL A 334 -19.42 -17.05 6.55
CA VAL A 334 -18.00 -16.95 6.91
C VAL A 334 -17.22 -16.56 5.66
N THR A 335 -16.61 -15.37 5.67
CA THR A 335 -15.81 -14.84 4.56
C THR A 335 -14.32 -14.86 4.89
N ALA A 336 -13.47 -14.77 3.87
CA ALA A 336 -12.02 -14.70 4.04
C ALA A 336 -11.50 -13.37 3.49
N GLU A 337 -10.71 -12.67 4.30
CA GLU A 337 -10.15 -11.37 3.94
C GLU A 337 -8.88 -11.50 3.08
N GLN A 338 -7.93 -12.37 3.45
CA GLN A 338 -6.66 -12.54 2.71
C GLN A 338 -6.02 -13.92 2.91
N GLY A 339 -5.16 -14.33 1.96
CA GLY A 339 -4.17 -15.40 2.11
C GLY A 339 -4.71 -16.83 2.20
N LEU A 340 -4.27 -17.72 1.28
CA LEU A 340 -4.55 -19.16 1.41
C LEU A 340 -4.01 -19.74 2.72
N GLY A 341 -2.83 -19.29 3.17
CA GLY A 341 -2.22 -19.73 4.42
C GLY A 341 -3.05 -19.39 5.65
N ASP A 342 -3.51 -18.15 5.74
CA ASP A 342 -4.40 -17.69 6.83
C ASP A 342 -5.70 -18.48 6.82
N SER A 343 -6.28 -18.67 5.63
CA SER A 343 -7.51 -19.43 5.49
C SER A 343 -7.33 -20.87 5.99
N ILE A 344 -6.28 -21.58 5.54
CA ILE A 344 -5.97 -22.94 6.00
C ILE A 344 -5.80 -22.97 7.52
N GLN A 345 -5.04 -22.04 8.09
CA GLN A 345 -4.79 -22.00 9.53
C GLN A 345 -6.08 -21.84 10.33
N PHE A 346 -6.94 -20.90 9.94
CA PHE A 346 -8.12 -20.53 10.72
C PHE A 346 -9.34 -21.45 10.48
N LEU A 347 -9.30 -22.36 9.49
CA LEU A 347 -10.29 -23.44 9.35
C LEU A 347 -10.49 -24.20 10.66
N ARG A 348 -9.44 -24.35 11.48
CA ARG A 348 -9.49 -25.03 12.78
C ARG A 348 -10.56 -24.52 13.75
N PHE A 349 -11.04 -23.29 13.56
CA PHE A 349 -12.05 -22.68 14.44
C PHE A 349 -13.48 -22.91 13.95
N LEU A 350 -13.66 -23.42 12.72
CA LEU A 350 -14.99 -23.71 12.17
C LEU A 350 -15.78 -24.75 12.98
N PRO A 351 -15.19 -25.85 13.50
CA PRO A 351 -15.94 -26.80 14.31
C PRO A 351 -16.59 -26.13 15.53
N LEU A 352 -15.87 -25.23 16.21
CA LEU A 352 -16.41 -24.48 17.34
C LEU A 352 -17.47 -23.47 16.90
N ALA A 353 -17.22 -22.71 15.82
CA ALA A 353 -18.21 -21.78 15.29
C ALA A 353 -19.51 -22.49 14.90
N ALA A 354 -19.39 -23.66 14.28
CA ALA A 354 -20.51 -24.48 13.87
C ALA A 354 -21.34 -24.98 15.06
N THR A 355 -20.78 -25.11 16.27
CA THR A 355 -21.60 -25.42 17.46
C THR A 355 -22.59 -24.31 17.81
N ARG A 356 -22.25 -23.05 17.51
CA ARG A 356 -23.07 -21.87 17.81
C ARG A 356 -24.17 -21.66 16.77
N ARG A 357 -23.83 -21.74 15.48
CA ARG A 357 -24.74 -21.54 14.34
C ARG A 357 -24.31 -22.38 13.13
N PRO A 358 -25.24 -22.80 12.26
CA PRO A 358 -24.86 -23.35 10.95
C PRO A 358 -24.04 -22.34 10.13
N LEU A 359 -23.17 -22.83 9.27
CA LEU A 359 -22.22 -22.01 8.52
C LEU A 359 -22.48 -22.09 7.02
N ARG A 360 -22.36 -20.95 6.33
CA ARG A 360 -22.23 -20.84 4.87
C ARG A 360 -20.85 -20.28 4.56
N LEU A 361 -20.03 -21.04 3.83
CA LEU A 361 -18.61 -20.73 3.67
C LEU A 361 -18.35 -20.03 2.33
N HIS A 362 -17.81 -18.83 2.41
CA HIS A 362 -17.35 -18.02 1.27
C HIS A 362 -15.85 -17.77 1.39
N VAL A 363 -15.09 -18.87 1.45
CA VAL A 363 -13.64 -18.85 1.63
C VAL A 363 -12.97 -19.69 0.53
N PRO A 364 -11.77 -19.32 0.06
CA PRO A 364 -11.12 -19.99 -1.08
C PRO A 364 -10.73 -21.45 -0.80
N VAL A 365 -10.76 -21.87 0.46
CA VAL A 365 -10.40 -23.21 0.93
C VAL A 365 -11.59 -23.99 1.49
N ALA A 366 -12.83 -23.58 1.17
CA ALA A 366 -14.05 -24.17 1.72
C ALA A 366 -14.13 -25.69 1.45
N ALA A 367 -13.62 -26.16 0.31
CA ALA A 367 -13.65 -27.56 -0.05
C ALA A 367 -12.81 -28.46 0.88
N LEU A 368 -11.78 -27.92 1.56
CA LEU A 368 -11.01 -28.65 2.59
C LEU A 368 -11.85 -29.03 3.80
N VAL A 369 -12.99 -28.37 4.04
CA VAL A 369 -13.86 -28.67 5.18
C VAL A 369 -14.40 -30.09 5.12
N SER A 370 -14.57 -30.66 3.92
CA SER A 370 -14.92 -32.08 3.71
C SER A 370 -13.89 -33.06 4.27
N ARG A 371 -12.66 -32.59 4.53
CA ARG A 371 -11.53 -33.38 5.05
C ARG A 371 -11.24 -33.10 6.53
N MET A 372 -12.13 -32.39 7.22
CA MET A 372 -11.98 -32.07 8.63
C MET A 372 -12.70 -33.12 9.50
N PRO A 373 -11.99 -34.04 10.18
CA PRO A 373 -12.62 -35.15 10.90
C PRO A 373 -13.44 -34.70 12.12
N THR A 374 -13.14 -33.52 12.67
CA THR A 374 -13.85 -32.94 13.82
C THR A 374 -15.05 -32.09 13.42
N MET A 375 -15.33 -31.95 12.13
CA MET A 375 -16.38 -31.08 11.62
C MET A 375 -17.74 -31.80 11.61
N ASP A 376 -18.77 -31.14 12.14
CA ASP A 376 -20.16 -31.53 11.90
C ASP A 376 -20.61 -31.02 10.53
N HIS A 377 -20.47 -31.88 9.51
CA HIS A 377 -20.80 -31.52 8.13
C HIS A 377 -22.29 -31.22 7.92
N ALA A 378 -23.20 -31.68 8.79
CA ALA A 378 -24.61 -31.34 8.70
C ALA A 378 -24.88 -29.85 9.01
N ARG A 379 -23.93 -29.18 9.66
CA ARG A 379 -23.98 -27.75 9.97
C ARG A 379 -23.25 -26.87 8.95
N ILE A 380 -22.69 -27.47 7.90
CA ILE A 380 -22.18 -26.75 6.73
C ILE A 380 -23.26 -26.78 5.66
N LEU A 381 -23.80 -25.60 5.35
CA LEU A 381 -24.85 -25.45 4.35
C LEU A 381 -24.25 -24.94 3.04
N GLU A 382 -25.05 -24.98 1.97
CA GLU A 382 -24.70 -24.40 0.67
C GLU A 382 -24.23 -22.93 0.82
N PRO A 383 -23.41 -22.39 -0.07
CA PRO A 383 -22.95 -21.00 0.06
C PRO A 383 -24.10 -19.99 0.00
N GLU A 384 -25.11 -20.20 -0.85
CA GLU A 384 -26.20 -19.26 -1.07
C GLU A 384 -27.36 -19.45 -0.09
N GLY A 385 -27.84 -18.34 0.48
CA GLY A 385 -29.08 -18.31 1.25
C GLY A 385 -29.12 -17.21 2.30
N PRO A 386 -30.20 -17.15 3.10
CA PRO A 386 -30.31 -16.17 4.17
C PRO A 386 -29.30 -16.46 5.29
N VAL A 387 -28.77 -15.39 5.86
CA VAL A 387 -27.84 -15.42 7.01
C VAL A 387 -28.26 -14.42 8.07
N ALA A 388 -27.96 -14.74 9.33
CA ALA A 388 -28.15 -13.85 10.49
C ALA A 388 -27.12 -12.71 10.50
N GLY A 389 -25.97 -12.96 9.87
CA GLY A 389 -24.85 -12.03 9.81
C GLY A 389 -23.67 -12.64 9.07
N GLU A 390 -22.63 -11.85 8.92
CA GLU A 390 -21.36 -12.23 8.31
C GLU A 390 -20.25 -12.16 9.35
N ILE A 391 -19.24 -13.01 9.20
CA ILE A 391 -18.02 -12.93 9.99
C ILE A 391 -16.82 -13.28 9.13
N SER A 392 -15.72 -12.58 9.38
CA SER A 392 -14.42 -13.00 8.86
C SER A 392 -13.94 -14.26 9.55
N LEU A 393 -13.39 -15.18 8.77
CA LEU A 393 -12.71 -16.38 9.27
C LEU A 393 -11.62 -16.02 10.31
N LEU A 394 -10.96 -14.88 10.13
CA LEU A 394 -9.90 -14.39 11.00
C LEU A 394 -10.43 -13.74 12.29
N SER A 395 -11.72 -13.37 12.34
CA SER A 395 -12.39 -12.86 13.55
C SER A 395 -12.92 -13.98 14.45
N LEU A 396 -12.95 -15.24 13.99
CA LEU A 396 -13.52 -16.35 14.77
C LEU A 396 -12.90 -16.47 16.17
N PRO A 397 -11.58 -16.41 16.37
CA PRO A 397 -11.01 -16.50 17.71
C PRO A 397 -11.51 -15.41 18.66
N PHE A 398 -11.70 -14.20 18.14
CA PHE A 398 -12.20 -13.06 18.92
C PHE A 398 -13.65 -13.27 19.35
N VAL A 399 -14.57 -13.51 18.40
CA VAL A 399 -16.01 -13.64 18.70
C VAL A 399 -16.35 -14.92 19.47
N LEU A 400 -15.51 -15.95 19.36
CA LEU A 400 -15.63 -17.18 20.16
C LEU A 400 -14.98 -17.06 21.55
N GLY A 401 -14.33 -15.93 21.86
CA GLY A 401 -13.71 -15.68 23.17
C GLY A 401 -12.53 -16.58 23.47
N LEU A 402 -11.73 -16.93 22.46
CA LEU A 402 -10.60 -17.86 22.63
C LEU A 402 -9.43 -17.19 23.35
N ALA A 403 -9.01 -17.75 24.48
CA ALA A 403 -7.79 -17.37 25.19
C ALA A 403 -6.53 -18.13 24.71
N GLY A 404 -6.60 -18.77 23.53
CA GLY A 404 -5.54 -19.62 23.01
C GLY A 404 -5.60 -19.84 21.49
N GLN A 405 -4.59 -20.51 20.96
CA GLN A 405 -4.41 -20.80 19.52
C GLN A 405 -5.22 -21.98 18.96
N GLY A 406 -6.11 -22.58 19.75
CA GLY A 406 -6.95 -23.72 19.30
C GLY A 406 -6.22 -25.06 19.16
N GLY A 407 -5.10 -25.26 19.87
CA GLY A 407 -4.34 -26.51 19.87
C GLY A 407 -3.34 -26.66 18.71
N THR A 408 -2.63 -27.79 18.69
CA THR A 408 -1.54 -28.08 17.73
C THR A 408 -1.78 -29.33 16.90
N ALA A 409 -2.83 -30.07 17.22
CA ALA A 409 -3.17 -31.32 16.54
C ALA A 409 -3.54 -31.06 15.06
N PRO A 410 -3.25 -32.00 14.16
CA PRO A 410 -3.77 -31.96 12.80
C PRO A 410 -5.29 -31.89 12.79
N TYR A 411 -5.85 -31.14 11.84
CA TYR A 411 -7.29 -30.94 11.67
C TYR A 411 -7.76 -31.17 10.23
N LEU A 412 -6.86 -31.60 9.34
CA LEU A 412 -7.17 -32.05 7.99
C LEU A 412 -6.65 -33.47 7.77
N GLU A 413 -7.44 -34.27 7.07
CA GLU A 413 -7.03 -35.55 6.52
C GLU A 413 -6.50 -35.38 5.08
N SER A 414 -5.56 -36.24 4.70
CA SER A 414 -5.06 -36.36 3.33
C SER A 414 -5.47 -37.72 2.78
N ALA A 415 -5.86 -37.77 1.50
CA ALA A 415 -6.14 -39.03 0.82
C ALA A 415 -4.85 -39.80 0.49
N SER A 416 -3.70 -39.10 0.49
CA SER A 416 -2.39 -39.68 0.24
C SER A 416 -1.74 -40.24 1.50
N ILE A 417 -1.12 -41.41 1.36
CA ILE A 417 -0.27 -42.03 2.37
C ILE A 417 1.16 -41.46 2.23
N PRO A 418 1.82 -41.07 3.33
CA PRO A 418 3.19 -40.58 3.31
C PRO A 418 4.15 -41.62 2.74
N GLN A 419 4.95 -41.22 1.77
CA GLN A 419 5.95 -42.07 1.14
C GLN A 419 7.33 -41.86 1.79
N PRO A 420 8.07 -42.94 2.10
CA PRO A 420 9.41 -42.83 2.67
C PRO A 420 10.31 -41.98 1.79
N ARG A 421 11.09 -41.09 2.43
CA ARG A 421 12.12 -40.26 1.78
C ARG A 421 11.61 -39.33 0.66
N VAL A 422 10.30 -39.07 0.63
CA VAL A 422 9.68 -38.07 -0.25
C VAL A 422 9.57 -36.73 0.48
N VAL A 423 10.27 -35.73 -0.04
CA VAL A 423 10.36 -34.39 0.56
C VAL A 423 9.66 -33.37 -0.33
N GLY A 424 8.65 -32.71 0.23
CA GLY A 424 7.99 -31.59 -0.43
C GLY A 424 8.79 -30.30 -0.21
N LEU A 425 9.04 -29.53 -1.26
CA LEU A 425 9.79 -28.27 -1.17
C LEU A 425 9.00 -27.08 -1.71
N CYS A 426 8.86 -26.03 -0.89
CA CYS A 426 8.36 -24.71 -1.28
C CYS A 426 9.37 -23.63 -0.85
N TRP A 427 9.92 -22.87 -1.79
CA TRP A 427 11.06 -21.99 -1.53
C TRP A 427 10.74 -20.50 -1.72
N ALA A 428 9.58 -20.16 -2.28
CA ALA A 428 9.18 -18.78 -2.52
C ALA A 428 7.68 -18.56 -2.27
N GLY A 429 7.35 -17.38 -1.75
CA GLY A 429 5.99 -16.89 -1.63
C GLY A 429 5.47 -16.28 -2.93
N ASN A 430 4.55 -15.32 -2.77
CA ASN A 430 3.95 -14.62 -3.89
C ASN A 430 4.84 -13.45 -4.32
N PRO A 431 5.44 -13.46 -5.53
CA PRO A 431 6.28 -12.36 -6.00
C PRO A 431 5.51 -11.05 -6.18
N SER A 432 4.17 -11.11 -6.18
CA SER A 432 3.32 -9.92 -6.18
C SER A 432 3.22 -9.23 -4.81
N TYR A 433 3.81 -9.78 -3.76
CA TYR A 433 3.86 -9.11 -2.46
C TYR A 433 5.15 -8.28 -2.36
N LYS A 434 5.03 -6.97 -2.06
CA LYS A 434 6.15 -6.01 -2.09
C LYS A 434 7.35 -6.42 -1.22
N PHE A 435 7.11 -7.20 -0.17
CA PHE A 435 8.13 -7.64 0.78
C PHE A 435 8.52 -9.12 0.66
N ASP A 436 8.10 -9.80 -0.43
CA ASP A 436 8.30 -11.24 -0.61
C ASP A 436 9.78 -11.65 -0.69
N ARG A 437 10.65 -10.78 -1.21
CA ARG A 437 12.12 -10.99 -1.27
C ARG A 437 12.74 -11.38 0.08
N ARG A 438 12.10 -11.01 1.18
CA ARG A 438 12.59 -11.25 2.55
C ARG A 438 12.19 -12.61 3.12
N ARG A 439 11.31 -13.35 2.43
CA ARG A 439 10.89 -14.70 2.83
C ARG A 439 11.06 -15.74 1.72
N SER A 440 11.51 -15.33 0.53
CA SER A 440 11.68 -16.17 -0.64
C SER A 440 13.16 -16.40 -0.94
N LEU A 441 13.51 -17.62 -1.33
CA LEU A 441 14.85 -18.02 -1.72
C LEU A 441 14.98 -18.01 -3.25
N SER A 442 16.17 -17.64 -3.74
CA SER A 442 16.53 -17.89 -5.13
C SER A 442 16.77 -19.38 -5.35
N LEU A 443 16.28 -19.93 -6.47
CA LEU A 443 16.49 -21.33 -6.86
C LEU A 443 17.96 -21.78 -6.79
N ARG A 444 18.90 -20.89 -7.14
CA ARG A 444 20.34 -21.18 -7.10
C ARG A 444 20.85 -21.57 -5.73
N TRP A 445 20.21 -21.11 -4.65
CA TRP A 445 20.63 -21.42 -3.28
C TRP A 445 20.17 -22.79 -2.81
N LEU A 446 19.30 -23.47 -3.56
CA LEU A 446 18.80 -24.80 -3.23
C LEU A 446 19.73 -25.92 -3.70
N GLU A 447 20.82 -25.59 -4.41
CA GLU A 447 21.80 -26.56 -4.92
C GLU A 447 22.30 -27.56 -3.86
N PRO A 448 22.56 -27.18 -2.59
CA PRO A 448 22.96 -28.15 -1.57
C PRO A 448 21.94 -29.26 -1.32
N LEU A 449 20.64 -28.97 -1.45
CA LEU A 449 19.56 -29.96 -1.29
C LEU A 449 19.52 -30.97 -2.43
N GLN A 450 19.82 -30.53 -3.65
CA GLN A 450 19.89 -31.41 -4.83
C GLN A 450 20.95 -32.51 -4.66
N ARG A 451 22.01 -32.24 -3.89
CA ARG A 451 23.13 -33.16 -3.64
C ARG A 451 22.83 -34.19 -2.53
N VAL A 452 21.64 -34.16 -1.91
CA VAL A 452 21.27 -35.12 -0.87
C VAL A 452 20.79 -36.41 -1.53
N GLU A 453 21.61 -37.45 -1.46
CA GLU A 453 21.29 -38.77 -2.00
C GLU A 453 20.18 -39.48 -1.21
N GLY A 454 19.45 -40.37 -1.89
CA GLY A 454 18.41 -41.19 -1.26
C GLY A 454 17.12 -40.44 -0.94
N VAL A 455 16.98 -39.18 -1.32
CA VAL A 455 15.76 -38.38 -1.14
C VAL A 455 15.14 -38.06 -2.50
N ARG A 456 13.81 -38.19 -2.58
CA ARG A 456 13.04 -37.79 -3.76
C ARG A 456 12.29 -36.49 -3.47
N PHE A 457 12.53 -35.46 -4.27
CA PHE A 457 11.90 -34.16 -4.06
C PHE A 457 10.64 -33.99 -4.90
N VAL A 458 9.63 -33.37 -4.30
CA VAL A 458 8.38 -32.96 -4.93
C VAL A 458 8.29 -31.44 -4.83
N SER A 459 8.07 -30.76 -5.95
CA SER A 459 7.89 -29.32 -5.93
C SER A 459 6.48 -28.98 -5.43
N LEU A 460 6.41 -28.32 -4.28
CA LEU A 460 5.18 -27.74 -3.73
C LEU A 460 5.06 -26.24 -4.07
N GLN A 461 5.88 -25.76 -5.01
CA GLN A 461 5.86 -24.39 -5.50
C GLN A 461 4.93 -24.28 -6.70
N GLN A 462 4.03 -23.30 -6.67
CA GLN A 462 3.25 -22.96 -7.87
C GLN A 462 4.14 -22.39 -8.97
N GLY A 463 3.96 -22.87 -10.21
CA GLY A 463 4.68 -22.37 -11.39
C GLY A 463 5.79 -23.30 -11.88
N SER A 464 6.99 -22.75 -12.11
CA SER A 464 8.12 -23.49 -12.67
C SER A 464 8.72 -24.47 -11.66
N CYS A 465 8.92 -25.72 -12.09
CA CYS A 465 9.53 -26.79 -11.31
C CYS A 465 10.97 -27.05 -11.82
N PRO A 466 12.00 -27.05 -10.96
CA PRO A 466 13.34 -27.50 -11.32
C PRO A 466 13.35 -28.95 -11.80
N GLU A 467 14.26 -29.28 -12.74
CA GLU A 467 14.33 -30.63 -13.35
C GLU A 467 14.60 -31.76 -12.36
N TRP A 468 15.24 -31.46 -11.23
CA TRP A 468 15.56 -32.45 -10.19
C TRP A 468 14.42 -32.75 -9.21
N MET A 469 13.25 -32.11 -9.38
CA MET A 469 12.06 -32.35 -8.58
C MET A 469 10.91 -32.91 -9.43
N GLU A 470 10.08 -33.75 -8.80
CA GLU A 470 8.80 -34.15 -9.37
C GLU A 470 7.81 -32.97 -9.36
N LYS A 471 7.23 -32.66 -10.52
CA LYS A 471 6.13 -31.70 -10.64
C LYS A 471 4.81 -32.37 -10.26
N VAL A 472 4.02 -31.70 -9.43
CA VAL A 472 2.66 -32.12 -9.05
C VAL A 472 1.64 -31.03 -9.37
N SER A 473 0.35 -31.42 -9.44
CA SER A 473 -0.74 -30.46 -9.52
C SER A 473 -0.98 -29.80 -8.16
N LEU A 474 -1.21 -28.49 -8.17
CA LEU A 474 -1.46 -27.66 -6.98
C LEU A 474 -2.56 -26.62 -7.29
N GLU A 475 -3.49 -26.98 -8.18
CA GLU A 475 -4.52 -26.07 -8.70
C GLU A 475 -5.64 -25.87 -7.67
N THR A 476 -5.92 -26.88 -6.86
CA THR A 476 -6.92 -26.83 -5.79
C THR A 476 -6.27 -26.98 -4.40
N PRO A 477 -6.92 -26.46 -3.33
CA PRO A 477 -6.50 -26.71 -1.95
C PRO A 477 -6.38 -28.20 -1.60
N GLU A 478 -7.28 -29.04 -2.12
CA GLU A 478 -7.29 -30.49 -1.93
C GLU A 478 -6.08 -31.16 -2.57
N GLU A 479 -5.73 -30.77 -3.80
CA GLU A 479 -4.52 -31.25 -4.47
C GLU A 479 -3.27 -30.86 -3.68
N LEU A 480 -3.22 -29.64 -3.15
CA LEU A 480 -2.14 -29.21 -2.26
C LEU A 480 -2.09 -30.06 -0.99
N ALA A 481 -3.24 -30.36 -0.37
CA ALA A 481 -3.32 -31.21 0.81
C ALA A 481 -2.81 -32.62 0.55
N ASP A 482 -3.15 -33.21 -0.60
CA ASP A 482 -2.71 -34.55 -1.01
C ASP A 482 -1.22 -34.57 -1.37
N ALA A 483 -0.74 -33.56 -2.10
CA ALA A 483 0.68 -33.42 -2.44
C ALA A 483 1.54 -33.30 -1.17
N VAL A 484 1.09 -32.48 -0.21
CA VAL A 484 1.71 -32.35 1.12
C VAL A 484 1.62 -33.66 1.89
N GLY A 485 0.44 -34.28 1.96
CA GLY A 485 0.20 -35.50 2.72
C GLY A 485 1.00 -36.71 2.24
N ARG A 486 1.32 -36.77 0.94
CA ARG A 486 2.24 -37.77 0.36
C ARG A 486 3.68 -37.62 0.84
N CYS A 487 4.08 -36.44 1.32
CA CYS A 487 5.45 -36.19 1.75
C CYS A 487 5.68 -36.73 3.18
N SER A 488 6.83 -37.36 3.41
CA SER A 488 7.27 -37.77 4.76
C SER A 488 7.93 -36.61 5.53
N LEU A 489 8.36 -35.58 4.81
CA LEU A 489 8.84 -34.30 5.35
C LEU A 489 8.49 -33.17 4.37
N VAL A 490 8.13 -32.01 4.90
CA VAL A 490 7.95 -30.78 4.10
C VAL A 490 8.99 -29.77 4.53
N ILE A 491 9.71 -29.21 3.56
CA ILE A 491 10.59 -28.06 3.73
C ILE A 491 9.91 -26.87 3.06
N SER A 492 9.64 -25.81 3.80
CA SER A 492 8.89 -24.66 3.27
C SER A 492 9.40 -23.35 3.84
N VAL A 493 9.34 -22.28 3.05
CA VAL A 493 9.24 -20.91 3.57
C VAL A 493 7.83 -20.63 4.12
N ASP A 494 7.66 -19.52 4.84
CA ASP A 494 6.38 -19.12 5.43
C ASP A 494 5.29 -18.80 4.37
N THR A 495 4.53 -19.84 4.00
CA THR A 495 3.52 -19.84 2.94
C THR A 495 2.36 -20.77 3.29
N ALA A 496 1.34 -20.84 2.42
CA ALA A 496 0.24 -21.80 2.53
C ALA A 496 0.70 -23.26 2.64
N VAL A 497 1.84 -23.61 2.04
CA VAL A 497 2.43 -24.97 2.14
C VAL A 497 2.84 -25.31 3.57
N ALA A 498 3.44 -24.35 4.29
CA ALA A 498 3.82 -24.53 5.69
C ALA A 498 2.59 -24.76 6.59
N HIS A 499 1.52 -23.99 6.37
CA HIS A 499 0.26 -24.18 7.10
C HIS A 499 -0.44 -25.48 6.73
N MET A 500 -0.43 -25.88 5.45
CA MET A 500 -0.98 -27.16 5.02
C MET A 500 -0.24 -28.35 5.65
N ALA A 501 1.10 -28.29 5.71
CA ALA A 501 1.90 -29.33 6.36
C ALA A 501 1.49 -29.52 7.82
N GLY A 502 1.34 -28.42 8.56
CA GLY A 502 0.87 -28.46 9.93
C GLY A 502 -0.58 -28.95 10.07
N ALA A 503 -1.48 -28.52 9.17
CA ALA A 503 -2.89 -28.90 9.18
C ALA A 503 -3.13 -30.40 8.93
N VAL A 504 -2.35 -31.00 8.02
CA VAL A 504 -2.36 -32.43 7.67
C VAL A 504 -1.47 -33.27 8.62
N GLY A 505 -0.64 -32.62 9.44
CA GLY A 505 0.22 -33.28 10.41
C GLY A 505 1.49 -33.90 9.83
N ARG A 506 2.06 -33.28 8.79
CA ARG A 506 3.38 -33.65 8.25
C ARG A 506 4.49 -32.91 9.02
N PRO A 507 5.64 -33.56 9.30
CA PRO A 507 6.81 -32.87 9.81
C PRO A 507 7.18 -31.68 8.90
N LEU A 508 7.43 -30.52 9.51
CA LEU A 508 7.71 -29.27 8.80
C LEU A 508 9.08 -28.74 9.20
N TRP A 509 9.94 -28.53 8.21
CA TRP A 509 11.17 -27.77 8.33
C TRP A 509 10.94 -26.39 7.72
N LEU A 510 10.73 -25.40 8.57
CA LEU A 510 10.42 -24.04 8.17
C LEU A 510 11.70 -23.22 7.96
N LEU A 511 11.94 -22.77 6.74
CA LEU A 511 12.94 -21.77 6.39
C LEU A 511 12.36 -20.39 6.73
N ASN A 512 12.65 -19.90 7.93
CA ASN A 512 12.01 -18.70 8.47
C ASN A 512 12.97 -17.51 8.47
N ARG A 513 12.45 -16.31 8.18
CA ARG A 513 13.22 -15.07 8.28
C ARG A 513 13.47 -14.68 9.74
N ARG A 514 14.48 -13.83 9.97
CA ARG A 514 14.65 -13.13 11.25
C ARG A 514 13.44 -12.24 11.53
N GLY A 515 13.10 -12.06 12.81
CA GLY A 515 11.80 -11.57 13.22
C GLY A 515 10.74 -12.66 13.08
N GLY A 516 10.55 -13.23 11.89
CA GLY A 516 9.52 -14.23 11.60
C GLY A 516 8.11 -13.66 11.64
N ASP A 517 7.14 -14.46 11.20
CA ASP A 517 5.71 -14.17 11.43
C ASP A 517 5.29 -14.63 12.83
N TRP A 518 4.29 -13.96 13.41
CA TRP A 518 3.81 -14.20 14.76
C TRP A 518 3.35 -15.65 15.01
N ARG A 519 2.93 -16.37 13.96
CA ARG A 519 2.49 -17.77 14.02
C ARG A 519 3.61 -18.77 14.29
N TRP A 520 4.86 -18.34 14.13
CA TRP A 520 6.05 -19.20 14.28
C TRP A 520 6.93 -18.75 15.46
N LYS A 521 6.33 -18.07 16.44
CA LYS A 521 6.99 -17.51 17.63
C LYS A 521 6.95 -18.49 18.81
N THR A 522 6.62 -17.99 19.99
CA THR A 522 6.72 -18.69 21.27
C THR A 522 5.68 -19.78 21.38
N THR A 523 4.42 -19.49 21.00
CA THR A 523 3.34 -20.47 21.06
C THR A 523 3.25 -21.25 19.74
N PRO A 524 3.43 -22.59 19.75
CA PRO A 524 3.54 -23.36 18.52
C PRO A 524 2.18 -23.67 17.91
N TRP A 525 1.84 -23.14 16.74
CA TRP A 525 0.53 -23.38 16.10
C TRP A 525 0.33 -24.79 15.50
N TYR A 526 1.42 -25.53 15.30
CA TYR A 526 1.43 -26.86 14.70
C TYR A 526 2.46 -27.76 15.40
N GLN A 527 2.22 -29.07 15.38
CA GLN A 527 3.19 -30.07 15.85
C GLN A 527 4.33 -30.26 14.85
N ASN A 528 5.46 -30.79 15.35
CA ASN A 528 6.59 -31.25 14.52
C ASN A 528 7.20 -30.19 13.60
N VAL A 529 7.23 -28.93 14.05
CA VAL A 529 7.88 -27.83 13.34
C VAL A 529 9.32 -27.65 13.83
N ARG A 530 10.28 -27.75 12.91
CA ARG A 530 11.68 -27.37 13.11
C ARG A 530 11.95 -26.10 12.30
N GLN A 531 12.50 -25.06 12.92
CA GLN A 531 12.78 -23.80 12.23
C GLN A 531 14.28 -23.63 11.96
N PHE A 532 14.59 -23.11 10.77
CA PHE A 532 15.93 -22.72 10.35
C PHE A 532 15.92 -21.24 10.04
N ARG A 533 16.79 -20.47 10.69
CA ARG A 533 16.82 -19.01 10.59
C ARG A 533 18.21 -18.52 10.21
N PRO A 534 18.32 -17.59 9.25
CA PRO A 534 19.59 -17.01 8.87
C PRO A 534 20.13 -16.07 9.95
N GLU A 535 21.45 -16.09 10.11
CA GLU A 535 22.19 -15.06 10.82
C GLU A 535 22.68 -14.03 9.78
N GLY A 536 22.17 -12.79 9.85
CA GLY A 536 22.56 -11.71 8.93
C GLY A 536 21.41 -11.17 8.08
N PHE A 537 21.76 -10.43 7.02
CA PHE A 537 20.80 -9.74 6.15
C PHE A 537 20.31 -10.64 5.03
N LEU A 538 19.00 -10.58 4.78
CA LEU A 538 18.37 -11.30 3.69
C LEU A 538 18.39 -10.42 2.43
N PRO A 539 18.59 -11.02 1.25
CA PRO A 539 18.52 -12.46 1.02
C PRO A 539 19.88 -13.20 1.07
N GLU A 540 21.01 -12.51 1.25
CA GLU A 540 22.38 -13.09 1.19
C GLU A 540 22.71 -14.06 2.33
N ALA A 541 21.96 -14.04 3.43
CA ALA A 541 22.19 -14.93 4.57
C ALA A 541 21.55 -16.33 4.42
N TRP A 542 20.85 -16.63 3.31
CA TRP A 542 20.26 -17.94 3.06
C TRP A 542 21.23 -19.11 2.82
N PRO A 543 22.35 -18.96 2.06
CA PRO A 543 23.18 -20.11 1.70
C PRO A 543 23.71 -20.94 2.88
N PRO A 544 24.24 -20.36 3.97
CA PRO A 544 24.66 -21.15 5.15
C PRO A 544 23.50 -21.94 5.79
N VAL A 545 22.29 -21.39 5.77
CA VAL A 545 21.09 -22.07 6.29
C VAL A 545 20.72 -23.26 5.42
N VAL A 546 20.78 -23.11 4.10
CA VAL A 546 20.44 -24.21 3.18
C VAL A 546 21.47 -25.35 3.28
N GLU A 547 22.76 -25.05 3.49
CA GLU A 547 23.78 -26.07 3.76
C GLU A 547 23.45 -26.83 5.06
N GLN A 548 23.12 -26.12 6.14
CA GLN A 548 22.69 -26.75 7.39
C GLN A 548 21.44 -27.63 7.18
N VAL A 549 20.47 -27.18 6.39
CA VAL A 549 19.27 -27.97 6.07
C VAL A 549 19.66 -29.23 5.29
N ALA A 550 20.58 -29.14 4.32
CA ALA A 550 21.05 -30.28 3.56
C ALA A 550 21.77 -31.32 4.44
N GLU A 551 22.62 -30.87 5.37
CA GLU A 551 23.28 -31.74 6.35
C GLU A 551 22.26 -32.49 7.21
N ASN A 552 21.31 -31.77 7.80
CA ASN A 552 20.23 -32.37 8.57
C ASN A 552 19.39 -33.35 7.74
N LEU A 553 19.17 -33.04 6.46
CA LEU A 553 18.39 -33.88 5.57
C LEU A 553 19.10 -35.22 5.27
N ARG A 554 20.43 -35.22 5.16
CA ARG A 554 21.22 -36.46 5.03
C ARG A 554 21.05 -37.35 6.26
N GLU A 555 21.12 -36.78 7.46
CA GLU A 555 20.90 -37.51 8.71
C GLU A 555 19.47 -38.05 8.80
N TRP A 556 18.48 -37.23 8.46
CA TRP A 556 17.08 -37.64 8.42
C TRP A 556 16.85 -38.80 7.46
N ALA A 557 17.42 -38.74 6.25
CA ALA A 557 17.27 -39.80 5.23
C ALA A 557 17.84 -41.14 5.69
N GLN A 558 18.94 -41.14 6.45
CA GLN A 558 19.53 -42.35 7.04
C GLN A 558 18.62 -43.02 8.09
N GLN A 559 17.76 -42.24 8.75
CA GLN A 559 16.82 -42.72 9.76
C GLN A 559 15.49 -43.19 9.17
N GLN A 560 15.20 -42.85 7.91
CA GLN A 560 13.96 -43.27 7.24
C GLN A 560 14.06 -44.69 6.67
N PRO A 561 12.96 -45.46 6.69
CA PRO A 561 12.86 -46.73 5.97
C PRO A 561 13.30 -46.56 4.51
N SER A 562 13.92 -47.61 3.96
CA SER A 562 14.37 -47.62 2.56
C SER A 562 13.20 -47.74 1.59
#